data_AF-A0A529XM82-F1
#
_entry.id   AF-A0A529XM82-F1
#
_cell.length_a   1.000
_cell.length_b   1.000
_cell.length_c   1.000
_cell.angle_alpha   90.00
_cell.angle_beta   90.00
_cell.angle_gamma   90.00
#
_symmetry.space_group_name_H-M   'P 1'
#
loop_
_entity.id
_entity.type
_entity.pdbx_description
1 polymer ?
#
loop_
_entity_poly.entity_id
_entity_poly.type
_entity_poly.pdbx_seq_one_letter_code
_entity_poly.pdbx_strand_id
1 'polypeptide(L)'
;MSLLSVEDLVVRHALLQAVRGVSFGVERGETLALVGANGAGKTTLLRAIAGAHQAASGRVVFDGAELSGVPSHERVRKGIALVPEGRRLFVQMTVEENLLLGRAAGRPGDWSVDKVLDTFP
;
A
#
# COMPACT_ATOMS: atom_id res chain seq x y z
N MET A 1 -19.47 3.12 3.14
CA MET A 1 -18.56 4.22 3.53
C MET A 1 -17.18 3.75 3.09
N SER A 2 -16.53 4.54 2.24
CA SER A 2 -15.25 4.18 1.64
C SER A 2 -14.20 3.86 2.72
N LEU A 3 -13.53 2.72 2.56
CA LEU A 3 -12.39 2.32 3.39
C LEU A 3 -11.14 3.12 3.01
N LEU A 4 -10.94 3.39 1.72
CA LEU A 4 -9.84 4.18 1.19
C LEU A 4 -10.38 5.26 0.25
N SER A 5 -10.14 6.52 0.56
CA SER A 5 -10.39 7.65 -0.34
C SER A 5 -9.07 8.25 -0.79
N VAL A 6 -8.91 8.43 -2.09
CA VAL A 6 -7.80 9.16 -2.72
C VAL A 6 -8.42 10.34 -3.46
N GLU A 7 -7.93 11.54 -3.18
CA GLU A 7 -8.54 12.78 -3.67
C GLU A 7 -7.48 13.72 -4.24
N ASP A 8 -7.62 14.03 -5.51
CA ASP A 8 -6.79 14.90 -6.33
C ASP A 8 -5.29 14.68 -6.12
N LEU A 9 -4.90 13.41 -5.99
CA LEU A 9 -3.55 13.04 -5.62
C LEU A 9 -2.59 13.36 -6.76
N VAL A 10 -1.60 14.20 -6.49
CA VAL A 10 -0.52 14.56 -7.42
C VAL A 10 0.79 14.06 -6.85
N VAL A 11 1.59 13.40 -7.68
CA VAL A 11 2.89 12.88 -7.27
C VAL A 11 3.94 13.24 -8.31
N ARG A 12 5.09 13.73 -7.86
CA ARG A 12 6.20 14.18 -8.70
C ARG A 12 7.48 13.41 -8.42
N HIS A 13 8.27 13.23 -9.47
CA HIS A 13 9.68 12.83 -9.44
C HIS A 13 10.50 13.99 -9.98
N ALA A 14 11.05 14.81 -9.08
CA ALA A 14 11.62 16.11 -9.44
C ALA A 14 10.62 16.94 -10.28
N LEU A 15 10.98 17.26 -11.53
CA LEU A 15 10.15 18.06 -12.43
C LEU A 15 9.02 17.24 -13.09
N LEU A 16 9.11 15.91 -13.13
CA LEU A 16 8.14 15.05 -13.79
C LEU A 16 6.92 14.81 -12.91
N GLN A 17 5.73 15.15 -13.41
CA GLN A 17 4.46 14.81 -12.78
C GLN A 17 4.00 13.40 -13.18
N ALA A 18 4.27 12.43 -12.30
CA ALA A 18 4.01 11.01 -12.51
C ALA A 18 2.56 10.60 -12.20
N VAL A 19 1.90 11.28 -11.26
CA VAL A 19 0.46 11.12 -10.98
C VAL A 19 -0.18 12.50 -11.09
N ARG A 20 -1.30 12.61 -11.80
CA ARG A 20 -1.87 13.88 -12.26
C ARG A 20 -3.30 14.13 -11.75
N GLY A 21 -3.47 14.27 -10.43
CA GLY A 21 -4.77 14.62 -9.83
C GLY A 21 -5.74 13.44 -9.92
N VAL A 22 -5.34 12.30 -9.36
CA VAL A 22 -6.15 11.07 -9.39
C VAL A 22 -7.08 11.04 -8.18
N SER A 23 -8.36 10.72 -8.42
CA SER A 23 -9.40 10.60 -7.40
C SER A 23 -10.17 9.29 -7.55
N PHE A 24 -10.29 8.51 -6.47
CA PHE A 24 -11.10 7.29 -6.42
C PHE A 24 -11.36 6.85 -4.97
N GLY A 25 -12.38 6.02 -4.78
CA GLY A 25 -12.68 5.34 -3.52
C GLY A 25 -12.55 3.83 -3.64
N VAL A 26 -12.35 3.15 -2.51
CA VAL A 26 -12.46 1.69 -2.39
C VAL A 26 -13.26 1.39 -1.12
N GLU A 27 -14.38 0.71 -1.28
CA GLU A 27 -15.22 0.29 -0.15
C GLU A 27 -14.63 -0.93 0.57
N ARG A 28 -15.09 -1.19 1.80
CA ARG A 28 -14.62 -2.35 2.57
C ARG A 28 -15.03 -3.65 1.84
N GLY A 29 -14.06 -4.50 1.54
CA GLY A 29 -14.26 -5.77 0.83
C GLY A 29 -14.23 -5.65 -0.70
N GLU A 30 -14.06 -4.43 -1.23
CA GLU A 30 -13.92 -4.20 -2.66
C GLU A 30 -12.50 -4.50 -3.15
N THR A 31 -12.39 -5.05 -4.36
CA THR A 31 -11.12 -5.21 -5.08
C THR A 31 -11.08 -4.26 -6.27
N LEU A 32 -10.12 -3.33 -6.26
CA LEU A 32 -9.88 -2.41 -7.36
C LEU A 32 -8.62 -2.81 -8.14
N ALA A 33 -8.74 -2.90 -9.47
CA ALA A 33 -7.60 -3.11 -10.36
C ALA A 33 -7.21 -1.82 -11.09
N LEU A 34 -5.94 -1.44 -11.01
CA LEU A 34 -5.38 -0.30 -11.75
C LEU A 34 -4.59 -0.79 -12.96
N VAL A 35 -5.07 -0.48 -14.16
CA VAL A 35 -4.49 -0.91 -15.43
C VAL A 35 -4.00 0.28 -16.25
N GLY A 36 -2.92 0.09 -17.00
CA GLY A 36 -2.35 1.12 -17.87
C GLY A 36 -0.95 0.74 -18.35
N ALA A 37 -0.43 1.45 -19.34
CA ALA A 37 0.90 1.20 -19.90
C ALA A 37 2.04 1.36 -18.86
N ASN A 38 3.23 0.85 -19.17
CA ASN A 38 4.42 1.14 -18.39
C ASN A 38 4.71 2.65 -18.42
N GLY A 39 5.06 3.22 -17.28
CA GLY A 39 5.25 4.66 -17.13
C GLY A 39 3.95 5.46 -16.87
N ALA A 40 2.77 4.85 -16.88
CA ALA A 40 1.50 5.54 -16.60
C ALA A 40 1.33 6.04 -15.15
N GLY A 41 2.31 5.81 -14.27
CA GLY A 41 2.28 6.28 -12.88
C GLY A 41 1.70 5.29 -11.85
N LYS A 42 1.33 4.07 -12.25
CA LYS A 42 0.71 3.04 -11.38
C LYS A 42 1.52 2.76 -10.11
N THR A 43 2.78 2.38 -10.27
CA THR A 43 3.68 2.07 -9.14
C THR A 43 3.92 3.31 -8.27
N THR A 44 3.97 4.50 -8.86
CA THR A 44 4.10 5.78 -8.12
C THR A 44 2.86 6.05 -7.27
N LEU A 45 1.66 5.84 -7.81
CA LEU A 45 0.40 5.99 -7.10
C LEU A 45 0.34 5.04 -5.88
N LEU A 46 0.60 3.75 -6.09
CA LEU A 46 0.58 2.76 -5.01
C LEU A 46 1.61 3.07 -3.91
N ARG A 47 2.81 3.52 -4.29
CA ARG A 47 3.83 3.96 -3.33
C ARG A 47 3.40 5.19 -2.54
N ALA A 48 2.69 6.14 -3.16
CA ALA A 48 2.19 7.32 -2.48
C ALA A 48 1.09 7.00 -1.47
N ILE A 49 0.17 6.09 -1.82
CA ILE A 49 -0.86 5.58 -0.90
C ILE A 49 -0.21 4.83 0.27
N ALA A 50 0.84 4.06 0.02
CA ALA A 50 1.59 3.35 1.06
C ALA A 50 2.53 4.26 1.89
N GLY A 51 2.67 5.54 1.54
CA GLY A 51 3.60 6.47 2.21
C GLY A 51 5.08 6.20 1.92
N ALA A 52 5.38 5.35 0.93
CA ALA A 52 6.75 5.10 0.45
C ALA A 52 7.24 6.18 -0.54
N HIS A 53 6.34 7.04 -1.01
CA HIS A 53 6.65 8.22 -1.81
C HIS A 53 5.76 9.38 -1.37
N GLN A 54 6.30 10.59 -1.21
CA GLN A 54 5.53 11.73 -0.75
C GLN A 54 4.67 12.32 -1.89
N ALA A 55 3.39 12.55 -1.62
CA ALA A 55 2.52 13.27 -2.54
C ALA A 55 2.89 14.76 -2.57
N ALA A 56 2.79 15.39 -3.75
CA ALA A 56 2.98 16.82 -3.92
C ALA A 56 1.73 17.62 -3.50
N SER A 57 0.54 17.05 -3.74
CA SER A 57 -0.75 17.61 -3.30
C SER A 57 -1.82 16.51 -3.30
N GLY A 58 -3.02 16.87 -2.81
CA GLY A 58 -4.13 15.94 -2.62
C GLY A 58 -4.03 15.22 -1.27
N ARG A 59 -4.99 14.33 -1.00
CA ARG A 59 -5.06 13.60 0.27
C ARG A 59 -5.38 12.12 0.08
N VAL A 60 -4.94 11.33 1.04
CA VAL A 60 -5.29 9.92 1.18
C VAL A 60 -5.92 9.74 2.54
N VAL A 61 -7.13 9.21 2.59
CA VAL A 61 -7.88 8.91 3.81
C VAL A 61 -8.09 7.41 3.87
N PHE A 62 -7.80 6.80 5.02
CA PHE A 62 -8.00 5.38 5.25
C PHE A 62 -8.78 5.16 6.56
N ASP A 63 -9.92 4.48 6.47
CA ASP A 63 -10.81 4.17 7.58
C ASP A 63 -11.16 5.44 8.40
N GLY A 64 -11.46 6.54 7.68
CA GLY A 64 -11.77 7.85 8.25
C GLY A 64 -10.56 8.68 8.73
N ALA A 65 -9.34 8.13 8.71
CA ALA A 65 -8.13 8.85 9.12
C ALA A 65 -7.36 9.41 7.92
N GLU A 66 -7.10 10.72 7.91
CA GLU A 66 -6.21 11.34 6.91
C GLU A 66 -4.75 10.92 7.14
N LEU A 67 -4.05 10.58 6.05
CA LEU A 67 -2.68 10.04 6.08
C LEU A 67 -1.62 11.04 5.61
N SER A 68 -1.99 12.28 5.35
CA SER A 68 -1.08 13.37 4.97
C SER A 68 0.07 13.48 5.99
N GLY A 69 1.31 13.35 5.54
CA GLY A 69 2.50 13.38 6.40
C GLY A 69 2.76 12.13 7.26
N VAL A 70 1.85 11.14 7.27
CA VAL A 70 2.04 9.89 8.03
C VAL A 70 3.08 9.01 7.33
N PRO A 71 4.19 8.64 8.00
CA PRO A 71 5.25 7.83 7.40
C PRO A 71 4.79 6.38 7.15
N SER A 72 5.43 5.70 6.20
CA SER A 72 5.04 4.36 5.74
C SER A 72 4.93 3.32 6.86
N HIS A 73 5.85 3.30 7.82
CA HIS A 73 5.83 2.34 8.93
C HIS A 73 4.61 2.52 9.85
N GLU A 74 4.10 3.74 10.02
CA GLU A 74 2.84 4.01 10.74
C GLU A 74 1.61 3.63 9.93
N ARG A 75 1.66 3.80 8.59
CA ARG A 75 0.55 3.37 7.71
C ARG A 75 0.35 1.85 7.74
N VAL A 76 1.43 1.07 7.86
CA VAL A 76 1.35 -0.39 8.05
C VAL A 76 0.59 -0.75 9.32
N ARG A 77 0.86 -0.07 10.43
CA ARG A 77 0.11 -0.26 11.69
C ARG A 77 -1.39 0.05 11.52
N LYS A 78 -1.70 1.08 10.72
CA LYS A 78 -3.07 1.47 10.36
C LYS A 78 -3.76 0.50 9.39
N GLY A 79 -3.02 -0.38 8.71
CA GLY A 79 -3.58 -1.45 7.88
C GLY A 79 -3.28 -1.34 6.38
N ILE A 80 -2.39 -0.43 5.97
CA ILE A 80 -1.95 -0.31 4.58
C ILE A 80 -0.63 -1.04 4.41
N ALA A 81 -0.64 -2.13 3.66
CA ALA A 81 0.56 -2.85 3.26
C ALA A 81 0.82 -2.68 1.75
N LEU A 82 2.09 -2.67 1.36
CA LEU A 82 2.52 -2.62 -0.03
C LEU A 82 3.34 -3.86 -0.36
N VAL A 83 2.92 -4.63 -1.36
CA VAL A 83 3.71 -5.70 -1.96
C VAL A 83 4.34 -5.16 -3.24
N PRO A 84 5.62 -4.78 -3.23
CA PRO A 84 6.26 -4.19 -4.40
C PRO A 84 6.59 -5.25 -5.47
N GLU A 85 6.75 -4.79 -6.70
CA GLU A 85 7.30 -5.60 -7.80
C GLU A 85 8.70 -6.15 -7.45
N GLY A 86 9.07 -7.28 -8.09
CA GLY A 86 10.40 -7.87 -7.99
C GLY A 86 10.62 -8.82 -6.82
N ARG A 87 9.54 -9.32 -6.18
CA ARG A 87 9.59 -10.40 -5.17
C ARG A 87 10.65 -10.14 -4.08
N ARG A 88 10.52 -9.02 -3.37
CA ARG A 88 11.49 -8.53 -2.37
C ARG A 88 11.47 -9.35 -1.07
N LEU A 89 11.87 -10.61 -1.15
CA LEU A 89 11.98 -11.54 -0.02
C LEU A 89 13.36 -11.48 0.61
N PHE A 90 13.44 -11.83 1.90
CA PHE A 90 14.71 -12.05 2.58
C PHE A 90 15.18 -13.47 2.28
N VAL A 91 15.96 -13.62 1.21
CA VAL A 91 16.36 -14.94 0.66
C VAL A 91 17.25 -15.78 1.59
N GLN A 92 17.82 -15.17 2.62
CA GLN A 92 18.60 -15.86 3.65
C GLN A 92 17.74 -16.37 4.81
N MET A 93 16.45 -16.04 4.82
CA MET A 93 15.48 -16.48 5.82
C MET A 93 14.59 -17.57 5.23
N THR A 94 14.14 -18.48 6.08
CA THR A 94 13.10 -19.47 5.76
C THR A 94 11.77 -18.80 5.42
N VAL A 95 10.85 -19.57 4.85
CA VAL A 95 9.49 -19.10 4.57
C VAL A 95 8.80 -18.63 5.84
N GLU A 96 8.88 -19.43 6.92
CA GLU A 96 8.28 -19.11 8.21
C GLU A 96 8.86 -17.80 8.79
N GLU A 97 10.18 -17.62 8.75
CA GLU A 97 10.82 -16.40 9.24
C GLU A 97 10.40 -15.16 8.43
N ASN A 98 10.26 -15.27 7.10
CA ASN A 98 9.72 -14.17 6.27
C ASN A 98 8.28 -13.83 6.67
N LEU A 99 7.44 -14.84 6.95
CA LEU A 99 6.06 -14.62 7.41
C LEU A 99 6.03 -13.96 8.78
N LEU A 100 6.82 -14.45 9.74
CA LEU A 100 6.90 -13.89 11.09
C LEU A 100 7.39 -12.43 11.08
N LEU A 101 8.30 -12.06 10.18
CA LEU A 101 8.72 -10.67 10.01
C LEU A 101 7.54 -9.74 9.64
N GLY A 102 6.56 -10.25 8.88
CA GLY A 102 5.32 -9.52 8.58
C GLY A 102 4.49 -9.15 9.82
N ARG A 103 4.67 -9.86 10.95
CA ARG A 103 4.03 -9.53 12.24
C ARG A 103 4.67 -8.35 12.96
N ALA A 104 5.85 -7.88 12.54
CA ALA A 104 6.61 -6.89 13.30
C ALA A 104 5.85 -5.57 13.55
N ALA A 105 4.87 -5.23 12.72
CA ALA A 105 4.01 -4.06 12.93
C ALA A 105 2.99 -4.21 14.08
N GLY A 106 2.81 -5.43 14.62
CA GLY A 106 1.94 -5.69 15.77
C GLY A 106 0.44 -5.52 15.50
N ARG A 107 0.02 -5.44 14.23
CA ARG A 107 -1.38 -5.25 13.87
C ARG A 107 -2.17 -6.56 14.11
N PRO A 108 -3.26 -6.53 14.90
CA PRO A 108 -4.11 -7.69 15.09
C PRO A 108 -4.86 -8.01 13.78
N GLY A 109 -5.12 -9.28 13.55
CA GLY A 109 -5.86 -9.75 12.38
C GLY A 109 -6.03 -11.27 12.42
N ASP A 110 -6.95 -11.76 11.60
CA ASP A 110 -7.26 -13.19 11.54
C ASP A 110 -6.28 -13.95 10.63
N TRP A 111 -4.99 -13.95 11.01
CA TRP A 111 -3.97 -14.67 10.25
C TRP A 111 -2.95 -15.36 11.17
N SER A 112 -2.60 -16.60 10.82
CA SER A 112 -1.50 -17.38 11.41
C SER A 112 -0.56 -17.88 10.34
N VAL A 113 0.65 -18.29 10.75
CA VAL A 113 1.58 -18.96 9.82
C VAL A 113 0.88 -20.17 9.21
N ASP A 114 0.25 -21.01 10.03
CA ASP A 114 -0.52 -22.18 9.57
C ASP A 114 -1.60 -21.81 8.55
N LYS A 115 -2.44 -20.81 8.83
CA LYS A 115 -3.49 -20.35 7.90
C LYS A 115 -2.92 -19.89 6.56
N VAL A 116 -1.74 -19.27 6.56
CA VAL A 116 -1.07 -18.85 5.31
C VAL A 116 -0.47 -20.05 4.61
N LEU A 117 0.14 -20.99 5.33
CA LEU A 117 0.66 -22.24 4.78
C LEU A 117 -0.44 -23.10 4.13
N ASP A 118 -1.64 -23.11 4.72
CA ASP A 118 -2.83 -23.80 4.18
C ASP A 118 -3.33 -23.20 2.84
N THR A 119 -2.87 -22.01 2.44
CA THR A 119 -3.22 -21.40 1.14
C THR A 119 -2.31 -21.83 -0.01
N PHE A 120 -1.17 -22.46 0.29
CA PHE A 120 -0.28 -22.97 -0.75
C PHE A 120 -0.84 -24.28 -1.32
N PRO A 121 -0.68 -24.51 -2.64
CA PRO A 121 -1.14 -25.73 -3.30
C PRO A 121 -0.37 -26.98 -2.88
#